data_AF-A0A7Y1XT63-F1
#
_entry.id   AF-A0A7Y1XT63-F1
#
_cell.length_a   1.000
_cell.length_b   1.000
_cell.length_c   1.000
_cell.angle_alpha   90.00
_cell.angle_beta   90.00
_cell.angle_gamma   90.00
#
_symmetry.space_group_name_H-M   'P 1'
#
loop_
_entity.id
_entity.type
_entity.pdbx_description
1 polymer ?
#
loop_
_entity_poly.entity_id
_entity_poly.type
_entity_poly.pdbx_seq_one_letter_code
_entity_poly.pdbx_strand_id
1 'polypeptide(L)'
;MPSLRSLIISSCGLIAMLLMVSACEIAPPVQEMSDARQAIAVARDAGAEAHAAEQLLQAEQYLQTAEQRLTEENYAEARRAALAAKSRALTARRLSEMNQPNDK
;
A
#
# COMPACT_ATOMS: atom_id res chain seq x y z
N MET A 1 -43.55 -17.08 20.93
CA MET A 1 -43.60 -15.66 20.50
C MET A 1 -42.24 -15.05 20.77
N PRO A 2 -41.40 -14.81 19.74
CA PRO A 2 -40.10 -14.19 19.96
C PRO A 2 -40.30 -12.76 20.50
N SER A 3 -39.54 -12.40 21.54
CA SER A 3 -39.64 -11.09 22.18
C SER A 3 -39.14 -9.97 21.28
N LEU A 4 -39.75 -8.79 21.38
CA LEU A 4 -39.43 -7.61 20.57
C LEU A 4 -37.92 -7.25 20.58
N ARG A 5 -37.23 -7.57 21.68
CA ARG A 5 -35.77 -7.42 21.83
C ARG A 5 -34.97 -8.40 20.99
N SER A 6 -35.43 -9.65 20.88
CA SER A 6 -34.81 -10.68 20.04
C SER A 6 -34.94 -10.35 18.55
N LEU A 7 -36.09 -9.76 18.17
CA LEU A 7 -36.29 -9.25 16.80
C LEU A 7 -35.33 -8.10 16.48
N ILE A 8 -35.18 -7.12 17.38
CA ILE A 8 -34.29 -5.96 17.18
C ILE A 8 -32.82 -6.40 17.06
N ILE A 9 -32.35 -7.31 17.92
CA ILE A 9 -30.96 -7.80 17.89
C ILE A 9 -30.69 -8.61 16.62
N SER A 10 -31.65 -9.44 16.20
CA SER A 10 -31.54 -10.26 14.99
C SER A 10 -31.56 -9.40 13.71
N SER A 11 -32.41 -8.36 13.67
CA SER A 11 -32.46 -7.40 12.56
C SER A 11 -31.21 -6.53 12.46
N CYS A 12 -30.64 -6.09 13.59
CA CYS A 12 -29.42 -5.27 13.60
C CYS A 12 -28.18 -6.09 13.16
N GLY A 13 -28.11 -7.36 13.55
CA GLY A 13 -27.06 -8.29 13.09
C GLY A 13 -27.12 -8.59 11.59
N LEU A 14 -28.31 -8.70 11.01
CA LEU A 14 -28.52 -8.93 9.58
C LEU A 14 -28.11 -7.71 8.72
N ILE A 15 -28.37 -6.49 9.20
CA ILE A 15 -27.97 -5.25 8.50
C ILE A 15 -26.46 -5.04 8.54
N ALA A 16 -25.80 -5.33 9.67
CA ALA A 16 -24.34 -5.26 9.78
C ALA A 16 -23.61 -6.26 8.87
N MET A 17 -24.20 -7.43 8.63
CA MET A 17 -23.63 -8.44 7.72
C MET A 17 -23.80 -8.09 6.24
N LEU A 18 -24.84 -7.33 5.87
CA LEU A 18 -25.10 -6.92 4.49
C LEU A 18 -24.19 -5.78 3.98
N LEU A 19 -23.55 -5.03 4.89
CA LEU A 19 -22.64 -3.92 4.56
C LEU A 19 -21.20 -4.37 4.23
N MET A 20 -20.90 -5.67 4.31
CA MET A 20 -19.59 -6.24 3.98
C MET A 20 -19.43 -6.63 2.50
N VAL A 21 -20.34 -6.20 1.62
CA VAL A 21 -20.16 -6.34 0.16
C VAL A 21 -19.23 -5.24 -0.34
N SER A 22 -17.95 -5.50 -0.08
CA SER A 22 -16.70 -5.00 -0.66
C SER A 22 -16.78 -4.02 -1.84
N ALA A 23 -16.23 -2.83 -1.56
CA ALA A 23 -15.72 -1.80 -2.46
C ALA A 23 -15.44 -2.23 -3.90
N CYS A 24 -16.26 -1.77 -4.85
CA CYS A 24 -15.77 -1.50 -6.20
C CYS A 24 -14.61 -0.50 -6.09
N GLU A 25 -13.46 -0.80 -6.72
CA GLU A 25 -12.23 0.00 -6.73
C GLU A 25 -12.39 1.37 -7.45
N ILE A 26 -13.29 2.22 -6.97
CA ILE A 26 -13.59 3.54 -7.55
C ILE A 26 -12.92 4.66 -6.75
N ALA A 27 -12.38 4.36 -5.56
CA ALA A 27 -11.75 5.35 -4.70
C ALA A 27 -10.22 5.42 -4.94
N PRO A 28 -9.62 6.63 -4.79
CA PRO A 28 -8.16 6.81 -4.78
C PRO A 28 -7.44 5.84 -3.81
N PRO A 29 -6.31 5.21 -4.22
CA PRO A 29 -5.56 4.24 -3.42
C PRO A 29 -4.65 4.91 -2.38
N VAL A 30 -5.21 5.71 -1.47
CA VAL A 30 -4.44 6.53 -0.51
C VAL A 30 -3.51 5.70 0.36
N GLN A 31 -3.93 4.50 0.76
CA GLN A 31 -3.13 3.61 1.61
C GLN A 31 -1.91 3.10 0.87
N GLU A 32 -2.07 2.57 -0.34
CA GLU A 32 -0.96 2.07 -1.14
C GLU A 32 0.04 3.18 -1.50
N MET A 33 -0.45 4.38 -1.79
CA MET A 33 0.41 5.55 -2.04
C MET A 33 1.23 5.92 -0.80
N SER A 34 0.62 5.89 0.40
CA SER A 34 1.32 6.15 1.66
C SER A 34 2.36 5.07 1.96
N ASP A 35 1.99 3.81 1.82
CA ASP A 35 2.89 2.67 2.03
C ASP A 35 4.10 2.71 1.09
N ALA A 36 3.89 3.08 -0.18
CA ALA A 36 4.97 3.21 -1.16
C ALA A 36 5.98 4.30 -0.74
N ARG A 37 5.49 5.49 -0.36
CA ARG A 37 6.35 6.59 0.13
C ARG A 37 7.12 6.21 1.38
N GLN A 38 6.45 5.58 2.33
CA GLN A 38 7.09 5.11 3.56
C GLN A 38 8.16 4.05 3.27
N ALA A 39 7.88 3.09 2.37
CA ALA A 39 8.86 2.08 2.00
C ALA A 39 10.11 2.68 1.32
N ILE A 40 9.94 3.69 0.46
CA ILE A 40 11.06 4.41 -0.17
C ILE A 40 11.89 5.15 0.88
N ALA A 41 11.25 5.86 1.82
CA ALA A 41 11.94 6.53 2.91
C ALA A 41 12.78 5.54 3.74
N VAL A 42 12.19 4.42 4.14
CA VAL A 42 12.89 3.36 4.88
C VAL A 42 14.04 2.75 4.06
N ALA A 43 13.89 2.60 2.74
CA ALA A 43 14.97 2.11 1.88
C ALA A 43 16.15 3.11 1.85
N ARG A 44 15.88 4.41 1.75
CA ARG A 44 16.91 5.45 1.81
C ARG A 44 17.62 5.46 3.17
N ASP A 45 16.86 5.37 4.26
CA ASP A 45 17.42 5.30 5.62
C ASP A 45 18.32 4.07 5.81
N ALA A 46 18.05 2.97 5.11
CA ALA A 46 18.90 1.78 5.09
C ALA A 46 20.14 1.90 4.19
N GLY A 47 20.35 3.05 3.51
CA GLY A 47 21.50 3.27 2.64
C GLY A 47 21.32 2.77 1.20
N ALA A 48 20.08 2.61 0.72
CA ALA A 48 19.83 2.11 -0.63
C ALA A 48 20.42 2.96 -1.75
N GLU A 49 20.67 4.25 -1.52
CA GLU A 49 21.37 5.11 -2.47
C GLU A 49 22.78 4.59 -2.79
N ALA A 50 23.47 4.00 -1.82
CA ALA A 50 24.82 3.45 -2.01
C ALA A 50 24.81 1.96 -2.36
N HIS A 51 23.89 1.19 -1.77
CA HIS A 51 23.97 -0.27 -1.77
C HIS A 51 22.91 -0.97 -2.64
N ALA A 52 21.89 -0.24 -3.12
CA ALA A 52 20.79 -0.78 -3.90
C ALA A 52 20.15 0.27 -4.82
N ALA A 53 20.99 1.12 -5.45
CA ALA A 53 20.56 2.31 -6.18
C ALA A 53 19.60 1.99 -7.34
N GLU A 54 19.80 0.86 -8.03
CA GLU A 54 18.93 0.44 -9.13
C GLU A 54 17.49 0.16 -8.64
N GLN A 55 17.34 -0.56 -7.54
CA GLN A 55 16.05 -0.92 -6.97
C GLN A 55 15.35 0.29 -6.36
N LEU A 56 16.12 1.20 -5.75
CA LEU A 56 15.60 2.47 -5.27
C LEU A 56 15.08 3.34 -6.43
N LEU A 57 15.86 3.48 -7.51
CA LEU A 57 15.45 4.22 -8.70
C LEU A 57 14.17 3.64 -9.32
N GLN A 58 14.07 2.31 -9.43
CA GLN A 58 12.87 1.66 -9.93
C GLN A 58 11.65 1.93 -9.02
N ALA A 59 11.84 1.94 -7.70
CA ALA A 59 10.77 2.27 -6.76
C ALA A 59 10.26 3.71 -6.97
N GLU A 60 11.16 4.67 -7.14
CA GLU A 60 10.83 6.07 -7.38
C GLU A 60 10.11 6.27 -8.72
N GLN A 61 10.56 5.59 -9.78
CA GLN A 61 9.88 5.61 -11.09
C GLN A 61 8.46 5.05 -11.02
N TYR A 62 8.25 3.97 -10.29
CA TYR A 62 6.90 3.43 -10.07
C TYR A 62 6.04 4.38 -9.23
N LEU A 63 6.60 5.04 -8.22
CA LEU A 63 5.85 6.04 -7.44
C LEU A 63 5.44 7.23 -8.32
N GLN A 64 6.35 7.74 -9.16
CA GLN A 64 6.04 8.79 -10.12
C GLN A 64 4.93 8.37 -11.09
N THR A 65 5.00 7.12 -11.59
CA THR A 65 3.94 6.55 -12.42
C THR A 65 2.61 6.51 -11.65
N ALA A 66 2.63 6.11 -10.37
CA ALA A 66 1.43 6.05 -9.54
C ALA A 66 0.80 7.44 -9.34
N GLU A 67 1.61 8.47 -9.11
CA GLU A 67 1.17 9.86 -8.96
C GLU A 67 0.57 10.43 -10.26
N GLN A 68 1.17 10.09 -11.40
CA GLN A 68 0.61 10.44 -12.71
C GLN A 68 -0.76 9.79 -12.91
N ARG A 69 -0.88 8.48 -12.66
CA ARG A 69 -2.16 7.75 -12.81
C ARG A 69 -3.22 8.21 -11.83
N LEU A 70 -2.81 8.63 -10.62
CA LEU A 70 -3.72 9.23 -9.64
C LEU A 70 -4.30 10.55 -10.17
N THR A 71 -3.48 11.37 -10.82
CA THR A 71 -3.90 12.65 -11.44
C THR A 71 -4.83 12.43 -12.63
N GLU A 72 -4.64 11.34 -13.37
CA GLU A 72 -5.50 10.91 -14.48
C GLU A 72 -6.79 10.20 -14.01
N GLU A 73 -7.04 10.14 -12.70
CA GLU A 73 -8.13 9.39 -12.07
C GLU A 73 -8.15 7.88 -12.42
N ASN A 74 -7.05 7.36 -12.95
CA ASN A 74 -6.86 5.95 -13.27
C ASN A 74 -6.38 5.19 -12.01
N TYR A 75 -7.29 5.07 -11.04
CA TYR A 75 -6.99 4.54 -9.70
C TYR A 75 -6.48 3.09 -9.71
N ALA A 76 -6.95 2.27 -10.64
CA ALA A 76 -6.49 0.88 -10.78
C ALA A 76 -5.01 0.82 -11.22
N GLU A 77 -4.59 1.67 -12.16
CA GLU A 77 -3.18 1.76 -12.53
C GLU A 77 -2.34 2.44 -11.45
N ALA A 78 -2.86 3.48 -10.79
CA ALA A 78 -2.19 4.12 -9.67
C ALA A 78 -1.90 3.12 -8.54
N ARG A 79 -2.88 2.28 -8.17
CA ARG A 79 -2.74 1.25 -7.14
C ARG A 79 -1.66 0.24 -7.52
N ARG A 80 -1.69 -0.26 -8.76
CA ARG A 80 -0.69 -1.22 -9.26
C ARG A 80 0.73 -0.64 -9.25
N ALA A 81 0.89 0.60 -9.71
CA ALA A 81 2.18 1.28 -9.69
C ALA A 81 2.67 1.54 -8.26
N ALA A 82 1.80 1.95 -7.33
CA ALA A 82 2.15 2.14 -5.93
C ALA A 82 2.62 0.84 -5.25
N LEU A 83 1.93 -0.28 -5.52
CA LEU A 83 2.34 -1.60 -5.02
C LEU A 83 3.70 -2.04 -5.60
N ALA A 84 3.95 -1.75 -6.88
CA ALA A 84 5.25 -2.01 -7.50
C ALA A 84 6.36 -1.15 -6.87
N ALA A 85 6.09 0.14 -6.60
CA ALA A 85 7.01 1.03 -5.92
C ALA A 85 7.37 0.51 -4.52
N LYS A 86 6.37 0.14 -3.72
CA LYS A 86 6.55 -0.48 -2.39
C LYS A 86 7.43 -1.74 -2.47
N SER A 87 7.15 -2.63 -3.43
CA SER A 87 7.89 -3.89 -3.61
C SER A 87 9.37 -3.66 -3.94
N ARG A 88 9.66 -2.73 -4.86
CA ARG A 88 11.03 -2.36 -5.24
C ARG A 88 11.77 -1.69 -4.09
N ALA A 89 11.12 -0.80 -3.35
CA ALA A 89 11.71 -0.15 -2.18
C ALA A 89 12.07 -1.16 -1.08
N LEU A 90 11.20 -2.13 -0.77
CA LEU A 90 11.52 -3.19 0.19
C LEU A 90 12.67 -4.09 -0.27
N THR A 91 12.80 -4.32 -1.58
CA THR A 91 13.95 -5.03 -2.16
C THR A 91 15.22 -4.20 -2.00
N ALA A 92 15.16 -2.90 -2.28
CA ALA A 92 16.28 -1.98 -2.11
C ALA A 92 16.76 -1.95 -0.65
N ARG A 93 15.83 -1.84 0.30
CA ARG A 93 16.14 -1.91 1.74
C ARG A 93 16.87 -3.19 2.10
N ARG A 94 16.34 -4.36 1.69
CA ARG A 94 16.93 -5.66 1.98
C ARG A 94 18.34 -5.79 1.42
N LEU A 95 18.57 -5.37 0.18
CA LEU A 95 19.89 -5.40 -0.45
C LEU A 95 20.88 -4.50 0.29
N SER A 96 20.41 -3.36 0.79
CA SER A 96 21.24 -2.43 1.57
C SER A 96 21.64 -3.02 2.91
N GLU A 97 20.70 -3.61 3.63
CA GLU A 97 20.95 -4.32 4.90
C GLU A 97 21.93 -5.50 4.71
N MET A 98 21.93 -6.17 3.55
CA MET A 98 22.85 -7.28 3.24
C MET A 98 24.26 -6.79 2.86
N ASN A 99 24.35 -5.62 2.22
CA ASN A 99 25.60 -5.06 1.70
C ASN A 99 26.26 -4.08 2.66
N GLN A 100 25.59 -3.68 3.75
CA GLN A 100 26.21 -2.92 4.82
C GLN A 100 27.25 -3.80 5.53
N PRO A 101 28.52 -3.34 5.65
CA PRO A 101 29.47 -4.01 6.53
C PRO A 101 28.89 -3.96 7.94
N ASN A 102 28.71 -5.12 8.57
CA ASN A 102 28.19 -5.23 9.93
C ASN A 102 29.15 -4.49 10.90
N ASP A 103 28.96 -3.20 11.10
CA ASP A 103 29.41 -2.48 12.30
C ASP A 103 28.41 -2.84 13.42
N LYS A 104 28.56 -4.04 13.96
CA LYS A 104 27.99 -4.42 15.27
C LYS A 104 29.12 -4.82 16.19
#